data_AF-A0A8S8X832-F1
#
_entry.id   AF-A0A8S8X832-F1
#
_cell.length_a   1.000
_cell.length_b   1.000
_cell.length_c   1.000
_cell.angle_alpha   90.00
_cell.angle_beta   90.00
_cell.angle_gamma   90.00
#
_symmetry.space_group_name_H-M   'P 1'
#
loop_
_entity.id
_entity.type
_entity.pdbx_description
1 polymer ?
#
loop_
_entity_poly.entity_id
_entity_poly.type
_entity_poly.pdbx_seq_one_letter_code
_entity_poly.pdbx_strand_id
1 'polypeptide(L)'
;MPSENRQQGLFAARATLPQEEGFRSWLAEQGTKGRVVSDVCSRVRRTMRYVRVAEAEDGDALWSELLKNKEFRALSGAVQSQLKRAGLLYVKFLRGTRGEQ
;
A
#
# COMPACT_ATOMS: atom_id res chain seq x y z
N MET A 1 -5.27 28.11 23.04
CA MET A 1 -4.46 27.86 21.82
C MET A 1 -4.82 26.48 21.28
N PRO A 2 -5.72 26.31 20.30
CA PRO A 2 -6.00 24.99 19.75
C PRO A 2 -5.06 24.69 18.57
N SER A 3 -4.08 23.84 18.88
CA SER A 3 -3.75 22.61 18.15
C SER A 3 -3.45 22.72 16.65
N GLU A 4 -2.16 22.71 16.35
CA GLU A 4 -1.58 22.26 15.09
C GLU A 4 -2.11 20.85 14.74
N ASN A 5 -3.15 20.79 13.90
CA ASN A 5 -3.65 19.53 13.36
C ASN A 5 -3.73 19.62 11.83
N ARG A 6 -2.63 20.05 11.22
CA ARG A 6 -2.56 20.40 9.80
C ARG A 6 -1.63 19.47 9.02
N GLN A 7 -1.75 18.14 9.16
CA GLN A 7 -1.05 17.18 8.29
C GLN A 7 -1.83 15.89 7.96
N GLN A 8 -3.15 15.82 8.17
CA GLN A 8 -3.91 14.61 7.85
C GLN A 8 -4.89 14.86 6.71
N GLY A 9 -4.38 14.94 5.48
CA GLY A 9 -5.26 15.08 4.32
C GLY A 9 -4.57 15.38 2.99
N LEU A 10 -3.36 14.86 2.73
CA LEU A 10 -2.69 15.14 1.46
C LEU A 10 -1.76 14.01 1.00
N PHE A 11 -2.29 12.81 0.84
CA PHE A 11 -1.71 11.82 -0.08
C PHE A 11 -2.63 11.61 -1.30
N ALA A 12 -3.17 12.69 -1.85
CA ALA A 12 -4.06 12.61 -3.01
C ALA A 12 -3.78 13.70 -4.05
N ALA A 13 -2.83 13.40 -4.93
CA ALA A 13 -2.95 13.65 -6.37
C ALA A 13 -2.07 12.60 -7.06
N ARG A 14 -2.67 11.47 -7.47
CA ARG A 14 -1.99 10.26 -7.98
C ARG A 14 -0.93 9.70 -7.01
N ALA A 15 -1.33 8.81 -6.11
CA ALA A 15 -0.35 7.88 -5.52
C ALA A 15 0.26 7.07 -6.67
N THR A 16 1.43 7.51 -7.15
CA THR A 16 2.25 6.81 -8.12
C THR A 16 2.86 5.64 -7.39
N LEU A 17 2.67 4.43 -7.92
CA LEU A 17 3.31 3.25 -7.38
C LEU A 17 4.79 3.30 -7.78
N PRO A 18 5.73 3.52 -6.84
CA PRO A 18 7.15 3.47 -7.17
C PRO A 18 7.47 2.07 -7.70
N GLN A 19 8.34 1.97 -8.71
CA GLN A 19 8.71 0.67 -9.29
C GLN A 19 7.49 -0.16 -9.77
N GLU A 20 6.43 0.47 -10.27
CA GLU A 20 5.21 -0.22 -10.73
C GLU A 20 5.52 -1.32 -11.75
N GLU A 21 6.43 -1.07 -12.69
CA GLU A 21 6.83 -2.06 -13.68
C GLU A 21 7.56 -3.26 -13.04
N GLY A 22 8.51 -3.01 -12.14
CA GLY A 22 9.18 -4.08 -11.39
C GLY A 22 8.22 -4.90 -10.53
N PHE A 23 7.26 -4.25 -9.88
CA PHE A 23 6.23 -4.93 -9.11
C PHE A 23 5.29 -5.75 -9.99
N ARG A 24 4.93 -5.26 -11.19
CA ARG A 24 4.12 -6.00 -12.16
C ARG A 24 4.83 -7.25 -12.66
N SER A 25 6.11 -7.13 -13.01
CA SER A 25 6.95 -8.27 -13.43
C SER A 25 7.08 -9.28 -12.30
N TRP A 26 7.38 -8.83 -11.08
CA TRP A 26 7.43 -9.69 -9.90
C TRP A 26 6.10 -10.42 -9.66
N LEU A 27 4.96 -9.75 -9.74
CA LEU A 27 3.65 -10.39 -9.59
C LEU A 27 3.40 -11.45 -10.68
N ALA A 28 3.83 -11.19 -11.92
CA ALA A 28 3.72 -12.15 -13.02
C ALA A 28 4.60 -13.39 -12.79
N GLU A 29 5.82 -13.22 -12.28
CA GLU A 29 6.73 -14.31 -11.88
C GLU A 29 6.15 -15.15 -10.73
N GLN A 30 5.40 -14.53 -9.81
CA GLN A 30 4.65 -15.25 -8.77
C GLN A 30 3.40 -15.99 -9.32
N GLY A 31 3.17 -15.99 -10.64
CA GLY A 31 2.04 -16.67 -11.29
C GLY A 31 0.73 -15.87 -11.34
N THR A 32 0.78 -14.56 -11.08
CA THR A 32 -0.43 -13.72 -11.10
C THR A 32 -0.83 -13.36 -12.53
N LYS A 33 -2.10 -13.57 -12.90
CA LYS A 33 -2.64 -13.27 -14.24
C LYS A 33 -2.81 -11.75 -14.46
N GLY A 34 -2.65 -11.28 -15.70
CA GLY A 34 -2.59 -9.85 -16.05
C GLY A 34 -3.73 -8.95 -15.53
N ARG A 35 -5.00 -9.42 -15.56
CA ARG A 35 -6.13 -8.67 -14.98
C ARG A 35 -5.99 -8.51 -13.46
N VAL A 36 -5.55 -9.57 -12.78
CA VAL A 36 -5.33 -9.57 -11.33
C VAL A 36 -4.14 -8.69 -10.96
N VAL A 37 -3.08 -8.68 -11.77
CA VAL A 37 -1.93 -7.77 -11.59
C VAL A 37 -2.38 -6.31 -11.59
N SER A 38 -3.19 -5.91 -12.58
CA SER A 38 -3.69 -4.53 -12.68
C SER A 38 -4.56 -4.15 -11.48
N ASP A 39 -5.44 -5.07 -11.05
CA ASP A 39 -6.29 -4.86 -9.89
C ASP A 39 -5.49 -4.75 -8.59
N VAL A 40 -4.44 -5.56 -8.42
CA VAL A 40 -3.53 -5.48 -7.26
C VAL A 40 -2.78 -4.15 -7.27
N CYS A 41 -2.21 -3.73 -8.39
CA CYS A 41 -1.52 -2.43 -8.50
C CYS A 41 -2.45 -1.26 -8.15
N SER A 42 -3.70 -1.31 -8.62
CA SER A 42 -4.72 -0.30 -8.29
C SER A 42 -5.01 -0.25 -6.78
N ARG A 43 -5.13 -1.42 -6.13
CA ARG A 43 -5.31 -1.51 -4.67
C ARG A 43 -4.10 -1.01 -3.91
N VAL A 44 -2.87 -1.30 -4.34
CA VAL A 44 -1.65 -0.75 -3.71
C VAL A 44 -1.64 0.77 -3.79
N ARG A 45 -1.92 1.35 -4.97
CA ARG A 45 -2.04 2.81 -5.13
C ARG A 45 -3.10 3.39 -4.21
N ARG A 46 -4.20 2.68 -3.98
CA ARG A 46 -5.23 3.10 -3.03
C ARG A 46 -4.74 3.00 -1.58
N THR A 47 -4.05 1.94 -1.20
CA THR A 47 -3.41 1.80 0.12
C THR A 47 -2.44 2.96 0.40
N MET A 48 -1.65 3.36 -0.60
CA MET A 48 -0.71 4.48 -0.50
C MET A 48 -1.34 5.86 -0.23
N ARG A 49 -2.65 6.01 -0.42
CA ARG A 49 -3.37 7.23 -0.04
C ARG A 49 -3.54 7.35 1.48
N TYR A 50 -3.45 6.22 2.19
CA TYR A 50 -3.69 6.17 3.62
C TYR A 50 -2.40 6.05 4.44
N VAL A 51 -1.34 5.51 3.84
CA VAL A 51 -0.06 5.22 4.50
C VAL A 51 1.11 5.26 3.52
N ARG A 52 2.30 5.58 4.01
CA ARG A 52 3.55 5.42 3.26
C ARG A 52 4.02 3.96 3.29
N VAL A 53 3.53 3.15 2.36
CA VAL A 53 3.81 1.70 2.32
C VAL A 53 5.31 1.37 2.25
N ALA A 54 6.13 2.23 1.62
CA ALA A 54 7.58 2.03 1.49
C ALA A 54 8.37 2.21 2.80
N GLU A 55 7.76 2.84 3.81
CA GLU A 55 8.35 3.03 5.13
C GLU A 55 7.94 1.92 6.11
N ALA A 56 7.01 1.03 5.73
CA ALA A 56 6.57 -0.05 6.59
C ALA A 56 7.64 -1.15 6.69
N GLU A 57 8.10 -1.41 7.92
CA GLU A 57 9.08 -2.45 8.22
C GLU A 57 8.48 -3.84 8.48
N ASP A 58 7.19 -4.05 8.31
CA ASP A 58 6.58 -5.36 8.07
C ASP A 58 5.07 -5.17 7.85
N GLY A 59 4.33 -6.29 7.85
CA GLY A 59 2.90 -6.26 7.70
C GLY A 59 2.12 -5.73 8.91
N ASP A 60 2.67 -5.86 10.11
CA ASP A 60 2.03 -5.40 11.35
C ASP A 60 2.26 -3.90 11.53
N ALA A 61 3.45 -3.41 11.17
CA ALA A 61 3.75 -1.98 11.05
C ALA A 61 2.84 -1.33 10.00
N LEU A 62 2.71 -1.93 8.81
CA LEU A 62 1.79 -1.45 7.77
C LEU A 62 0.35 -1.35 8.29
N TRP A 63 -0.11 -2.40 8.98
CA TRP A 63 -1.47 -2.44 9.51
C TRP A 63 -1.70 -1.40 10.60
N SER A 64 -0.74 -1.23 11.50
CA SER A 64 -0.79 -0.24 12.58
C SER A 64 -0.89 1.18 12.03
N GLU A 65 -0.10 1.50 11.00
CA GLU A 65 -0.17 2.80 10.33
C GLU A 65 -1.51 3.02 9.59
N LEU A 66 -2.03 1.99 8.90
CA LEU A 66 -3.34 2.08 8.25
C LEU A 66 -4.47 2.39 9.24
N LEU A 67 -4.44 1.80 10.44
CA LEU A 67 -5.44 2.03 11.47
C LEU A 67 -5.39 3.43 12.09
N LYS A 68 -4.25 4.14 12.01
CA LYS A 68 -4.17 5.54 12.43
C LYS A 68 -4.99 6.45 11.51
N ASN A 69 -5.17 6.06 10.25
CA ASN A 69 -5.92 6.85 9.27
C ASN A 69 -7.44 6.68 9.46
N LYS A 70 -8.14 7.80 9.71
CA LYS A 70 -9.60 7.82 9.92
C LYS A 70 -10.40 7.44 8.68
N GLU A 71 -9.96 7.85 7.48
CA GLU A 71 -10.63 7.52 6.23
C GLU A 71 -10.51 6.03 5.90
N PHE A 72 -9.36 5.42 6.21
CA PHE A 72 -9.18 3.98 6.06
C PHE A 72 -10.12 3.20 6.99
N ARG A 73 -10.22 3.62 8.27
CA ARG A 73 -11.12 2.98 9.24
C ARG A 73 -12.60 3.10 8.88
N ALA A 74 -12.98 4.14 8.13
CA ALA A 74 -14.34 4.31 7.64
C ALA A 74 -14.72 3.36 6.48
N LEU A 75 -13.74 2.66 5.89
CA LEU A 75 -14.00 1.67 4.83
C LEU A 75 -14.62 0.40 5.40
N SER A 76 -15.36 -0.36 4.57
CA SER A 76 -15.87 -1.67 4.97
C SER A 76 -14.73 -2.66 5.25
N GLY A 77 -14.97 -3.61 6.15
CA GLY A 77 -13.96 -4.62 6.52
C GLY A 77 -13.44 -5.44 5.34
N ALA A 78 -14.28 -5.66 4.31
CA ALA A 78 -13.87 -6.30 3.06
C ALA A 78 -12.85 -5.44 2.28
N VAL A 79 -13.10 -4.14 2.16
CA VAL A 79 -12.18 -3.21 1.49
C VAL A 79 -10.89 -3.08 2.27
N GLN A 80 -10.96 -2.94 3.60
CA GLN A 80 -9.77 -2.91 4.46
C GLN A 80 -8.91 -4.16 4.27
N SER A 81 -9.52 -5.34 4.24
CA SER A 81 -8.83 -6.61 4.02
C SER A 81 -8.16 -6.68 2.65
N GLN A 82 -8.83 -6.22 1.59
CA GLN A 82 -8.26 -6.18 0.24
C GLN A 82 -7.06 -5.23 0.16
N LEU A 83 -7.16 -4.04 0.75
CA LEU A 83 -6.10 -3.04 0.76
C LEU A 83 -4.91 -3.47 1.61
N LYS A 84 -5.16 -4.10 2.77
CA LYS A 84 -4.12 -4.71 3.61
C LYS A 84 -3.35 -5.76 2.81
N ARG A 85 -4.04 -6.73 2.21
CA ARG A 85 -3.39 -7.80 1.41
C ARG A 85 -2.57 -7.24 0.25
N ALA A 86 -3.10 -6.25 -0.49
CA ALA A 86 -2.37 -5.61 -1.57
C ALA A 86 -1.12 -4.88 -1.07
N GLY A 87 -1.24 -4.11 0.01
CA GLY A 87 -0.10 -3.43 0.63
C GLY A 87 0.98 -4.40 1.12
N LEU A 88 0.59 -5.52 1.72
CA LEU A 88 1.51 -6.58 2.15
C LEU A 88 2.32 -7.17 1.00
N LEU A 89 1.68 -7.43 -0.14
CA LEU A 89 2.38 -7.92 -1.33
C LEU A 89 3.45 -6.94 -1.81
N TYR A 90 3.14 -5.64 -1.75
CA TYR A 90 4.09 -4.61 -2.15
C TYR A 90 5.24 -4.46 -1.14
N VAL A 91 4.98 -4.54 0.17
CA VAL A 91 6.03 -4.60 1.21
C VAL A 91 6.94 -5.82 0.99
N LYS A 92 6.36 -6.98 0.67
CA LYS A 92 7.13 -8.19 0.35
C LYS A 92 8.02 -7.99 -0.88
N PHE A 93 7.49 -7.39 -1.94
CA PHE A 93 8.27 -7.04 -3.13
C PHE A 93 9.45 -6.10 -2.79
N LEU A 94 9.21 -5.01 -2.07
CA LEU A 94 10.25 -4.06 -1.67
C LEU A 94 11.35 -4.69 -0.81
N ARG A 95 11.01 -5.73 -0.04
CA ARG A 95 11.98 -6.47 0.79
C ARG A 95 12.76 -7.48 -0.02
N GLY A 96 12.10 -8.18 -0.94
CA GLY A 96 12.77 -9.06 -1.88
C GLY A 96 13.81 -8.31 -2.70
N THR A 97 13.49 -7.10 -3.16
CA THR A 97 14.43 -6.27 -3.94
C THR A 97 15.49 -5.57 -3.09
N ARG A 98 15.27 -5.34 -1.79
CA ARG A 98 16.27 -4.79 -0.86
C ARG A 98 17.23 -5.83 -0.27
N GLY A 99 16.90 -7.12 -0.38
CA GLY A 99 17.70 -8.24 0.14
C GLY A 99 18.77 -8.76 -0.82
N GLU A 100 18.88 -8.21 -2.03
CA GLU A 100 19.88 -8.58 -3.06
C GLU A 100 20.97 -7.51 -3.26
N GLN A 101 21.26 -6.69 -2.24
CA GLN A 101 22.41 -5.77 -2.24
C GLN A 101 23.40 -6.11 -1.13
#